data_AF-A0A7C2RSN5-F1
#
_entry.id   AF-A0A7C2RSN5-F1
#
_cell.length_a   1.000
_cell.length_b   1.000
_cell.length_c   1.000
_cell.angle_alpha   90.00
_cell.angle_beta   90.00
_cell.angle_gamma   90.00
#
_symmetry.space_group_name_H-M   'P 1'
#
loop_
_entity.id
_entity.type
_entity.pdbx_description
1 polymer ?
#
loop_
_entity_poly.entity_id
_entity_poly.type
_entity_poly.pdbx_seq_one_letter_code
_entity_poly.pdbx_strand_id
1 'polypeptide(L)'
;YYNADYRDIPYALDQIFDDMSKAKEPCMLLITDLNLTLEQSDMVAQRIQNMSKGSATPTGGKKSGKAPAKASLLSPEMAAMLKGALTASSDEPEAEPIKPLLQLLDHHATGEDSAKKYDWYYLDTERCATRLAFESIAPYLDDDKRALYASRAEFVDVGDRWLKDDPRFNRAIYLIGLIMEDDQLAPPLVELKREYRFHMIESFFQLMEQGATLEELERGVYDYRKGFLRERIASDFCENPENTLKEKFHRLAADAVLPEDVPMLRIDSYRTGIFFNWPHDVFRGVVMVLMEQRGQMDIAIRVGGNGRMSLRANENVDVGIISGMYFEGGGHPGAAGGVLRDNRLKDVDQAMRAISQAVTEKKGLVQACQMQPPEPVEKA
;
A
#
# COMPACT_ATOMS: atom_id res chain seq x y z
N TYR A 1 4.53 10.32 -1.12
CA TYR A 1 5.21 9.04 -1.48
C TYR A 1 4.18 8.17 -2.16
N TYR A 2 4.59 7.38 -3.15
CA TYR A 2 3.70 6.51 -3.90
C TYR A 2 4.38 5.14 -4.03
N ASN A 3 3.59 4.08 -4.03
CA ASN A 3 4.04 2.72 -4.28
C ASN A 3 3.14 2.10 -5.36
N ALA A 4 3.71 1.27 -6.21
CA ALA A 4 2.98 0.61 -7.29
C ALA A 4 3.48 -0.82 -7.46
N ASP A 5 2.54 -1.77 -7.49
CA ASP A 5 2.80 -3.08 -8.09
C ASP A 5 2.71 -2.95 -9.62
N TYR A 6 3.24 -3.92 -10.36
CA TYR A 6 3.31 -3.90 -11.83
C TYR A 6 1.98 -3.61 -12.52
N ARG A 7 0.87 -4.04 -11.91
CA ARG A 7 -0.49 -3.85 -12.42
C ARG A 7 -1.01 -2.42 -12.23
N ASP A 8 -0.50 -1.73 -11.23
CA ASP A 8 -1.00 -0.43 -10.78
C ASP A 8 -0.14 0.74 -11.26
N ILE A 9 0.99 0.44 -11.93
CA ILE A 9 1.94 1.45 -12.45
C ILE A 9 1.24 2.60 -13.19
N PRO A 10 0.33 2.36 -14.17
CA PRO A 10 -0.31 3.46 -14.88
C PRO A 10 -1.16 4.35 -13.96
N TYR A 11 -1.91 3.74 -13.04
CA TYR A 11 -2.76 4.46 -12.11
C TYR A 11 -1.95 5.28 -11.11
N ALA A 12 -0.89 4.70 -10.56
CA ALA A 12 0.02 5.40 -9.65
C ALA A 12 0.71 6.58 -10.34
N LEU A 13 1.18 6.40 -11.58
CA LEU A 13 1.78 7.49 -12.37
C LEU A 13 0.76 8.60 -12.66
N ASP A 14 -0.46 8.27 -13.05
CA ASP A 14 -1.51 9.28 -13.28
C ASP A 14 -1.80 10.08 -12.00
N GLN A 15 -1.94 9.41 -10.85
CA GLN A 15 -2.15 10.07 -9.56
C GLN A 15 -0.98 11.00 -9.20
N ILE A 16 0.27 10.55 -9.41
CA ILE A 16 1.48 11.36 -9.20
C ILE A 16 1.42 12.64 -10.05
N PHE A 17 1.13 12.51 -11.35
CA PHE A 17 1.08 13.67 -12.24
C PHE A 17 -0.06 14.63 -11.89
N ASP A 18 -1.22 14.11 -11.49
CA ASP A 18 -2.35 14.92 -11.04
C ASP A 18 -1.99 15.70 -9.77
N ASP A 19 -1.32 15.08 -8.80
CA ASP A 19 -0.93 15.75 -7.56
C ASP A 19 0.19 16.78 -7.80
N MET A 20 1.17 16.47 -8.65
CA MET A 20 2.18 17.44 -9.10
C MET A 20 1.54 18.65 -9.78
N SER A 21 0.49 18.44 -10.60
CA SER A 21 -0.21 19.55 -11.26
C SER A 21 -0.96 20.46 -10.27
N LYS A 22 -1.40 19.93 -9.13
CA LYS A 22 -2.09 20.67 -8.07
C LYS A 22 -1.14 21.40 -7.13
N ALA A 23 0.08 20.89 -6.94
CA ALA A 23 1.03 21.40 -5.95
C ALA A 23 1.50 22.84 -6.22
N LYS A 24 1.49 23.28 -7.49
CA LYS A 24 1.90 24.64 -7.92
C LYS A 24 3.30 25.09 -7.48
N GLU A 25 4.15 24.14 -7.08
CA GLU A 25 5.54 24.34 -6.68
C GLU A 25 6.49 23.53 -7.58
N PRO A 26 7.79 23.85 -7.63
CA PRO A 26 8.77 23.03 -8.33
C PRO A 26 8.73 21.60 -7.79
N CYS A 27 8.45 20.61 -8.65
CA CYS A 27 8.35 19.21 -8.25
C CYS A 27 9.51 18.37 -8.82
N MET A 28 9.98 17.44 -7.99
CA MET A 28 10.96 16.42 -8.36
C MET A 28 10.32 15.04 -8.25
N LEU A 29 10.34 14.28 -9.33
CA LEU A 29 9.89 12.89 -9.38
C LEU A 29 11.11 11.97 -9.42
N LEU A 30 11.39 11.34 -8.28
CA LEU A 30 12.36 10.25 -8.16
C LEU A 30 11.60 8.92 -8.15
N ILE A 31 11.85 8.08 -9.15
CA ILE A 31 11.29 6.73 -9.26
C ILE A 31 12.43 5.75 -8.97
N THR A 32 12.17 4.77 -8.12
CA THR A 32 13.12 3.70 -7.81
C THR A 32 12.45 2.35 -8.03
N ASP A 33 13.22 1.36 -8.47
CA ASP A 33 12.76 -0.03 -8.53
C ASP A 33 11.52 -0.26 -9.41
N LEU A 34 11.46 0.44 -10.55
CA LEU A 34 10.29 0.41 -11.43
C LEU A 34 10.71 0.17 -12.87
N ASN A 35 10.55 -1.07 -13.30
CA ASN A 35 10.83 -1.52 -14.67
C ASN A 35 9.73 -1.04 -15.64
N LEU A 36 9.87 0.20 -16.12
CA LEU A 36 8.91 0.76 -17.08
C LEU A 36 9.14 0.18 -18.48
N THR A 37 8.07 -0.33 -19.07
CA THR A 37 8.04 -0.65 -20.51
C THR A 37 8.33 0.61 -21.35
N LEU A 38 8.72 0.41 -22.61
CA LEU A 38 8.96 1.53 -23.52
C LEU A 38 7.71 2.40 -23.70
N GLU A 39 6.52 1.80 -23.77
CA GLU A 39 5.24 2.51 -23.86
C GLU A 39 4.97 3.36 -22.61
N GLN A 40 5.15 2.79 -21.42
CA GLN A 40 5.01 3.53 -20.16
C GLN A 40 6.04 4.67 -20.05
N SER A 41 7.27 4.44 -20.50
CA SER A 41 8.32 5.47 -20.53
C SER A 41 7.97 6.60 -21.51
N ASP A 42 7.40 6.25 -22.68
CA ASP A 42 6.90 7.22 -23.66
C ASP A 42 5.75 8.06 -23.09
N MET A 43 4.82 7.42 -22.37
CA MET A 43 3.74 8.09 -21.67
C MET A 43 4.27 9.09 -20.62
N VAL A 44 5.20 8.66 -19.76
CA VAL A 44 5.85 9.51 -18.75
C VAL A 44 6.55 10.70 -19.40
N ALA A 45 7.34 10.47 -20.45
CA ALA A 45 8.04 11.52 -21.16
C ALA A 45 7.08 12.54 -21.79
N GLN A 46 5.98 12.08 -22.39
CA GLN A 46 4.93 12.94 -22.94
C GLN A 46 4.24 13.77 -21.85
N ARG A 47 3.91 13.17 -20.70
CA ARG A 47 3.29 13.88 -19.56
C ARG A 47 4.20 15.00 -19.05
N ILE A 48 5.47 14.71 -18.78
CA ILE A 48 6.46 15.73 -18.36
C ILE A 48 6.59 16.84 -19.41
N GLN A 49 6.65 16.50 -20.70
CA GLN A 49 6.70 17.50 -21.77
C GLN A 49 5.43 18.35 -21.82
N ASN A 50 4.25 17.77 -21.63
CA ASN A 50 2.98 18.51 -21.66
C ASN A 50 2.84 19.45 -20.46
N MET A 51 3.31 19.04 -19.29
CA MET A 51 3.43 19.93 -18.12
C MET A 51 4.40 21.08 -18.38
N SER A 52 5.46 20.83 -19.17
CA SER A 52 6.42 21.86 -19.59
C SER A 52 5.87 22.80 -20.66
N LYS A 53 5.03 22.32 -21.59
CA LYS A 53 4.49 23.09 -22.74
C LYS A 53 3.43 24.14 -22.37
N GLY A 54 3.06 24.25 -21.10
CA GLY A 54 2.43 25.45 -20.55
C GLY A 54 3.35 26.69 -20.61
N SER A 55 4.65 26.50 -20.85
CA SER A 55 5.64 27.51 -21.22
C SER A 55 6.40 27.06 -22.49
N ALA A 56 6.89 28.01 -23.29
CA ALA A 56 7.06 27.86 -24.74
C ALA A 56 8.10 26.84 -25.28
N THR A 57 7.75 26.28 -26.45
CA THR A 57 8.49 25.76 -27.64
C THR A 57 9.59 24.67 -27.51
N PRO A 58 9.52 23.57 -28.30
CA PRO A 58 10.52 22.49 -28.28
C PRO A 58 11.72 22.75 -29.22
N THR A 59 12.94 22.57 -28.73
CA THR A 59 14.13 22.38 -29.57
C THR A 59 14.56 20.92 -29.52
N GLY A 60 14.49 20.27 -30.69
CA GLY A 60 14.96 18.92 -30.90
C GLY A 60 16.48 18.86 -30.97
N GLY A 61 17.07 17.87 -30.31
CA GLY A 61 18.46 17.51 -30.48
C GLY A 61 18.59 15.99 -30.44
N LYS A 62 18.83 15.37 -31.60
CA LYS A 62 19.37 14.01 -31.66
C LYS A 62 20.83 14.06 -31.19
N LYS A 63 21.22 13.17 -30.27
CA LYS A 63 22.62 12.74 -30.16
C LYS A 63 22.71 11.22 -30.02
N SER A 64 23.47 10.66 -30.93
CA SER A 64 24.02 9.31 -30.93
C SER A 64 25.27 9.25 -30.05
N GLY A 65 25.49 8.13 -29.37
CA GLY A 65 26.80 7.77 -28.82
C GLY A 65 26.70 7.21 -27.41
N LYS A 66 27.38 6.07 -27.17
CA LYS A 66 27.52 5.35 -25.90
C LYS A 66 27.48 6.27 -24.67
N ALA A 67 26.64 5.89 -23.70
CA ALA A 67 26.51 6.57 -22.42
C ALA A 67 27.88 6.71 -21.74
N PRO A 68 28.34 7.94 -21.43
CA PRO A 68 29.47 8.13 -20.52
C PRO A 68 29.07 7.65 -19.13
N ALA A 69 30.03 7.17 -18.34
CA ALA A 69 29.82 6.94 -16.92
C ALA A 69 29.33 8.25 -16.28
N LYS A 70 28.05 8.30 -15.88
CA LYS A 70 27.49 9.48 -15.22
C LYS A 70 28.22 9.67 -13.88
N ALA A 71 28.85 10.82 -13.68
CA ALA A 71 29.55 11.15 -12.44
C ALA A 71 28.61 11.30 -11.23
N SER A 72 27.29 11.43 -11.46
CA SER A 72 26.24 11.48 -10.44
C SER A 72 24.99 10.75 -10.92
N LEU A 73 24.28 10.09 -9.98
CA LEU A 73 23.02 9.39 -10.26
C LEU A 73 21.83 10.36 -10.42
N LEU A 74 21.94 11.58 -9.90
CA LEU A 74 20.94 12.64 -10.08
C LEU A 74 21.37 13.57 -11.21
N SER A 75 20.39 14.19 -11.87
CA SER A 75 20.68 15.32 -12.75
C SER A 75 21.27 16.49 -11.92
N PRO A 76 22.10 17.37 -12.51
CA PRO A 76 22.62 18.55 -11.81
C PRO A 76 21.54 19.44 -11.20
N GLU A 77 20.39 19.54 -11.86
CA GLU A 77 19.22 20.31 -11.41
C GLU A 77 18.59 19.68 -10.16
N MET A 78 18.43 18.34 -10.15
CA MET A 78 17.90 17.61 -8.98
C MET A 78 18.87 17.65 -7.80
N ALA A 79 20.16 17.50 -8.08
CA ALA A 79 21.22 17.66 -7.11
C ALA A 79 21.18 19.05 -6.43
N ALA A 80 21.00 20.10 -7.21
CA ALA A 80 20.87 21.47 -6.70
C ALA A 80 19.60 21.67 -5.87
N MET A 81 18.46 21.16 -6.34
CA MET A 81 17.18 21.23 -5.64
C MET A 81 17.23 20.49 -4.29
N LEU A 82 17.79 19.28 -4.27
CA LEU A 82 17.97 18.48 -3.05
C LEU A 82 18.89 19.19 -2.05
N LYS A 83 20.02 19.73 -2.52
CA LYS A 83 20.93 20.51 -1.68
C LYS A 83 20.26 21.75 -1.11
N GLY A 84 19.44 22.45 -1.89
CA GLY A 84 18.61 23.58 -1.43
C GLY A 84 17.66 23.15 -0.31
N ALA A 85 16.89 22.09 -0.52
CA ALA A 85 15.95 21.58 0.47
C ALA A 85 16.62 21.14 1.79
N LEU A 86 17.83 20.55 1.73
CA LEU A 86 18.58 20.12 2.90
C LEU A 86 19.27 21.28 3.66
N THR A 87 19.42 22.45 3.04
CA THR A 87 20.12 23.61 3.62
C THR A 87 19.19 24.78 3.96
N ALA A 88 17.94 24.75 3.49
CA ALA A 88 16.98 25.80 3.74
C ALA A 88 16.42 25.76 5.18
N SER A 89 16.54 26.88 5.89
CA SER A 89 15.49 27.33 6.81
C SER A 89 14.40 27.97 5.94
N SER A 90 13.15 27.64 6.21
CA SER A 90 11.93 28.12 5.56
C SER A 90 12.00 29.58 5.09
N ASP A 91 12.25 29.78 3.80
CA ASP A 91 11.91 31.01 3.07
C ASP A 91 11.34 30.57 1.72
N GLU A 92 10.12 31.02 1.43
CA GLU A 92 9.39 30.70 0.20
C GLU A 92 10.03 31.40 -1.00
N PRO A 93 10.40 30.69 -2.07
CA PRO A 93 10.73 31.33 -3.33
C PRO A 93 9.46 31.64 -4.13
N GLU A 94 9.46 32.82 -4.77
CA GLU A 94 8.44 33.25 -5.73
C GLU A 94 8.37 32.33 -6.96
N ALA A 95 7.15 32.21 -7.48
CA ALA A 95 6.71 31.25 -8.48
C ALA A 95 7.21 31.56 -9.91
N GLU A 96 7.95 30.63 -10.49
CA GLU A 96 7.89 30.33 -11.92
C GLU A 96 7.54 28.85 -12.13
N PRO A 97 6.80 28.48 -13.18
CA PRO A 97 6.44 27.10 -13.46
C PRO A 97 7.68 26.35 -13.94
N ILE A 98 8.38 25.71 -13.00
CA ILE A 98 9.56 24.91 -13.30
C ILE A 98 9.10 23.55 -13.84
N LYS A 99 9.65 23.18 -15.00
CA LYS A 99 9.55 21.83 -15.57
C LYS A 99 9.85 20.79 -14.48
N PRO A 100 8.96 19.82 -14.22
CA PRO A 100 9.22 18.80 -13.22
C PRO A 100 10.48 18.01 -13.58
N LEU A 101 11.37 17.85 -12.60
CA LEU A 101 12.60 17.09 -12.75
C LEU A 101 12.30 15.61 -12.56
N LEU A 102 12.77 14.77 -13.47
CA LEU A 102 12.54 13.33 -13.45
C LEU A 102 13.87 12.59 -13.41
N GLN A 103 13.98 11.64 -12.49
CA GLN A 103 15.01 10.60 -12.49
C GLN A 103 14.37 9.27 -12.11
N LEU A 104 14.70 8.24 -12.87
CA LEU A 104 14.40 6.86 -12.55
C LEU A 104 15.71 6.13 -12.29
N LEU A 105 15.80 5.42 -11.16
CA LEU A 105 16.93 4.57 -10.76
C LEU A 105 16.42 3.13 -10.66
N ASP A 106 16.88 2.26 -11.55
CA ASP A 106 16.37 0.88 -11.67
C ASP A 106 17.51 -0.10 -11.90
N HIS A 107 17.23 -1.37 -11.63
CA HIS A 107 18.16 -2.49 -11.74
C HIS A 107 17.62 -3.67 -12.56
N HIS A 108 16.37 -3.60 -13.03
CA HIS A 108 15.78 -4.64 -13.85
C HIS A 108 16.29 -4.58 -15.29
N ALA A 109 17.04 -5.60 -15.71
CA ALA A 109 17.64 -5.67 -17.05
C ALA A 109 16.62 -5.51 -18.20
N THR A 110 15.35 -5.84 -17.97
CA THR A 110 14.26 -5.69 -18.95
C THR A 110 13.95 -4.24 -19.32
N GLY A 111 14.40 -3.25 -18.54
CA GLY A 111 14.22 -1.82 -18.81
C GLY A 111 15.23 -1.26 -19.82
N GLU A 112 16.12 -2.07 -20.40
CA GLU A 112 17.25 -1.61 -21.21
C GLU A 112 16.85 -0.73 -22.40
N ASP A 113 15.77 -1.07 -23.11
CA ASP A 113 15.28 -0.29 -24.25
C ASP A 113 14.81 1.11 -23.83
N SER A 114 14.12 1.20 -22.68
CA SER A 114 13.70 2.47 -22.08
C SER A 114 14.92 3.30 -21.64
N ALA A 115 15.89 2.67 -20.97
CA ALA A 115 17.12 3.30 -20.50
C ALA A 115 18.00 3.84 -21.64
N LYS A 116 18.07 3.13 -22.78
CA LYS A 116 18.78 3.59 -23.98
C LYS A 116 18.11 4.80 -24.64
N LYS A 117 16.79 4.93 -24.52
CA LYS A 117 16.01 6.00 -25.13
C LYS A 117 15.95 7.28 -24.29
N TYR A 118 15.95 7.15 -22.97
CA TYR A 118 15.66 8.25 -22.06
C TYR A 118 16.81 8.53 -21.08
N ASP A 119 17.39 9.73 -21.17
CA ASP A 119 18.49 10.16 -20.30
C ASP A 119 18.14 10.16 -18.82
N TRP A 120 16.86 10.35 -18.47
CA TRP A 120 16.38 10.32 -17.09
C TRP A 120 16.19 8.90 -16.53
N TYR A 121 16.34 7.85 -17.34
CA TYR A 121 16.25 6.46 -16.91
C TYR A 121 17.65 5.91 -16.73
N TYR A 122 18.09 5.79 -15.48
CA TYR A 122 19.35 5.15 -15.13
C TYR A 122 19.11 3.69 -14.78
N LEU A 123 19.73 2.79 -15.54
CA LEU A 123 19.69 1.35 -15.32
C LEU A 123 21.06 0.84 -14.88
N ASP A 124 21.09 0.09 -13.78
CA ASP A 124 22.25 -0.67 -13.35
C ASP A 124 21.86 -2.01 -12.73
N THR A 125 22.23 -3.10 -13.40
CA THR A 125 21.94 -4.47 -12.98
C THR A 125 22.92 -5.01 -11.91
N GLU A 126 23.96 -4.25 -11.58
CA GLU A 126 24.99 -4.63 -10.61
C GLU A 126 24.75 -4.04 -9.20
N ARG A 127 23.66 -3.30 -8.99
CA ARG A 127 23.30 -2.71 -7.69
C ARG A 127 21.78 -2.68 -7.53
N CYS A 128 21.26 -2.99 -6.35
CA CYS A 128 19.83 -2.90 -6.07
C CYS A 128 19.33 -1.45 -6.02
N ALA A 129 18.02 -1.25 -6.15
CA ALA A 129 17.41 0.07 -6.13
C ALA A 129 17.67 0.85 -4.84
N THR A 130 17.73 0.18 -3.67
CA THR A 130 18.05 0.83 -2.39
C THR A 130 19.47 1.39 -2.40
N ARG A 131 20.43 0.64 -2.97
CA ARG A 131 21.82 1.09 -3.10
C ARG A 131 21.96 2.26 -4.06
N LEU A 132 21.27 2.22 -5.20
CA LEU A 132 21.24 3.33 -6.14
C LEU A 132 20.61 4.59 -5.50
N ALA A 133 19.51 4.43 -4.75
CA ALA A 133 18.87 5.53 -4.05
C ALA A 133 19.81 6.15 -3.00
N PHE A 134 20.47 5.33 -2.17
CA PHE A 134 21.45 5.81 -1.20
C PHE A 134 22.60 6.57 -1.88
N GLU A 135 23.24 5.99 -2.89
CA GLU A 135 24.37 6.61 -3.58
C GLU A 135 24.00 7.94 -4.25
N SER A 136 22.73 8.12 -4.63
CA SER A 136 22.21 9.36 -5.20
C SER A 136 22.16 10.52 -4.19
N ILE A 137 21.97 10.22 -2.90
CA ILE A 137 21.86 11.21 -1.83
C ILE A 137 23.10 11.28 -0.93
N ALA A 138 23.96 10.27 -0.95
CA ALA A 138 25.13 10.13 -0.08
C ALA A 138 26.04 11.38 -0.03
N PRO A 139 26.29 12.11 -1.15
CA PRO A 139 27.10 13.33 -1.11
C PRO A 139 26.54 14.47 -0.24
N TYR A 140 25.26 14.43 0.11
CA TYR A 140 24.58 15.46 0.90
C TYR A 140 24.38 15.07 2.36
N LEU A 141 24.78 13.86 2.74
CA LEU A 141 24.75 13.40 4.12
C LEU A 141 26.03 13.77 4.84
N ASP A 142 25.93 14.03 6.14
CA ASP A 142 27.09 14.05 7.03
C ASP A 142 27.78 12.68 7.08
N ASP A 143 29.04 12.64 7.51
CA ASP A 143 29.87 11.43 7.40
C ASP A 143 29.33 10.26 8.22
N ASP A 144 28.73 10.53 9.39
CA ASP A 144 28.15 9.51 10.26
C ASP A 144 26.92 8.87 9.61
N LYS A 145 25.97 9.69 9.12
CA LYS A 145 24.80 9.19 8.39
C LYS A 145 25.20 8.50 7.09
N ARG A 146 26.19 9.03 6.38
CA ARG A 146 26.68 8.43 5.13
C ARG A 146 27.24 7.03 5.40
N ALA A 147 28.06 6.86 6.42
CA ALA A 147 28.61 5.55 6.79
C ALA A 147 27.53 4.57 7.23
N LEU A 148 26.58 5.02 8.06
CA LEU A 148 25.47 4.20 8.53
C LEU A 148 24.62 3.68 7.36
N TYR A 149 24.14 4.58 6.49
CA TYR A 149 23.28 4.19 5.38
C TYR A 149 24.04 3.45 4.27
N ALA A 150 25.34 3.67 4.10
CA ALA A 150 26.16 2.84 3.20
C ALA A 150 26.13 1.37 3.63
N SER A 151 26.42 1.09 4.90
CA SER A 151 26.42 -0.27 5.44
C SER A 151 25.05 -0.96 5.27
N ARG A 152 23.96 -0.23 5.55
CA ARG A 152 22.59 -0.76 5.40
C ARG A 152 22.19 -0.96 3.95
N ALA A 153 22.57 -0.05 3.05
CA ALA A 153 22.29 -0.18 1.62
C ALA A 153 23.04 -1.38 1.01
N GLU A 154 24.30 -1.59 1.39
CA GLU A 154 25.05 -2.80 0.99
C GLU A 154 24.41 -4.09 1.53
N PHE A 155 23.91 -4.06 2.76
CA PHE A 155 23.19 -5.20 3.33
C PHE A 155 21.93 -5.55 2.54
N VAL A 156 21.14 -4.56 2.12
CA VAL A 156 19.97 -4.76 1.27
C VAL A 156 20.37 -5.28 -0.12
N ASP A 157 21.44 -4.73 -0.70
CA ASP A 157 22.01 -5.17 -1.98
C ASP A 157 22.37 -6.67 -1.99
N VAL A 158 22.95 -7.17 -0.89
CA VAL A 158 23.27 -8.59 -0.72
C VAL A 158 22.02 -9.47 -0.82
N GLY A 159 20.93 -9.09 -0.15
CA GLY A 159 19.68 -9.85 -0.15
C GLY A 159 18.98 -9.80 -1.49
N ASP A 160 18.81 -8.60 -2.03
CA ASP A 160 18.11 -8.33 -3.29
C ASP A 160 18.78 -9.01 -4.49
N ARG A 161 20.11 -8.89 -4.62
CA ARG A 161 20.88 -9.52 -5.71
C ARG A 161 21.21 -10.99 -5.48
N TRP A 162 20.77 -11.55 -4.36
CA TRP A 162 20.94 -12.95 -4.02
C TRP A 162 22.42 -13.40 -3.89
N LEU A 163 23.27 -12.58 -3.27
CA LEU A 163 24.72 -12.82 -3.16
C LEU A 163 25.04 -13.88 -2.09
N LYS A 164 24.85 -15.16 -2.41
CA LYS A 164 24.90 -16.30 -1.46
C LYS A 164 26.22 -16.49 -0.71
N ASP A 165 27.33 -16.09 -1.32
CA ASP A 165 28.66 -16.26 -0.73
C ASP A 165 28.98 -15.14 0.28
N ASP A 166 28.16 -14.09 0.37
CA ASP A 166 28.32 -13.03 1.36
C ASP A 166 27.86 -13.52 2.75
N PRO A 167 28.65 -13.33 3.82
CA PRO A 167 28.29 -13.78 5.16
C PRO A 167 27.00 -13.13 5.71
N ARG A 168 26.56 -12.00 5.15
CA ARG A 168 25.33 -11.30 5.52
C ARG A 168 24.08 -11.91 4.87
N PHE A 169 24.24 -12.76 3.85
CA PHE A 169 23.14 -13.24 2.99
C PHE A 169 21.95 -13.79 3.76
N ASN A 170 22.16 -14.73 4.70
CA ASN A 170 21.07 -15.33 5.46
C ASN A 170 20.30 -14.31 6.31
N ARG A 171 20.99 -13.30 6.86
CA ARG A 171 20.37 -12.21 7.62
C ARG A 171 19.56 -11.31 6.70
N ALA A 172 20.07 -11.04 5.50
CA ALA A 172 19.37 -10.21 4.51
C ALA A 172 18.08 -10.88 4.03
N ILE A 173 18.12 -12.19 3.72
CA ILE A 173 16.92 -12.96 3.37
C ILE A 173 15.92 -12.99 4.52
N TYR A 174 16.40 -13.13 5.77
CA TYR A 174 15.52 -13.07 6.93
C TYR A 174 14.80 -11.72 7.06
N LEU A 175 15.50 -10.60 6.89
CA LEU A 175 14.87 -9.27 6.89
C LEU A 175 13.81 -9.15 5.79
N ILE A 176 14.08 -9.64 4.58
CA ILE A 176 13.10 -9.66 3.48
C ILE A 176 11.84 -10.43 3.91
N GLY A 177 12.01 -11.65 4.43
CA GLY A 177 10.89 -12.46 4.93
C GLY A 177 10.09 -11.74 6.02
N LEU A 178 10.79 -11.16 7.01
CA LEU A 178 10.18 -10.42 8.11
C LEU A 178 9.28 -9.27 7.64
N ILE A 179 9.68 -8.55 6.59
CA ILE A 179 8.91 -7.40 6.07
C ILE A 179 7.80 -7.84 5.11
N MET A 180 7.97 -8.96 4.40
CA MET A 180 6.96 -9.49 3.46
C MET A 180 5.82 -10.23 4.14
N GLU A 181 6.08 -10.93 5.25
CA GLU A 181 5.08 -11.75 5.96
C GLU A 181 4.12 -10.93 6.83
N ASP A 182 4.43 -9.66 7.09
CA ASP A 182 3.76 -8.92 8.15
C ASP A 182 2.62 -8.01 7.65
N ASP A 183 1.38 -8.45 7.88
CA ASP A 183 0.15 -7.72 7.55
C ASP A 183 -0.79 -7.57 8.76
N GLN A 184 -0.27 -7.07 9.88
CA GLN A 184 -1.09 -6.85 11.11
C GLN A 184 -2.15 -5.76 10.99
N LEU A 185 -2.01 -4.86 10.00
CA LEU A 185 -2.78 -3.61 9.92
C LEU A 185 -3.81 -3.67 8.81
N ALA A 186 -4.91 -2.94 8.99
CA ALA A 186 -5.99 -2.86 8.02
C ALA A 186 -5.48 -2.34 6.65
N PRO A 187 -5.93 -2.91 5.52
CA PRO A 187 -5.50 -2.50 4.17
C PRO A 187 -5.52 -0.98 3.87
N PRO A 188 -6.55 -0.20 4.27
CA PRO A 188 -6.56 1.24 3.96
C PRO A 188 -5.48 2.04 4.69
N LEU A 189 -4.85 1.49 5.74
CA LEU A 189 -3.86 2.19 6.56
C LEU A 189 -2.46 2.20 5.92
N VAL A 190 -2.35 2.67 4.67
CA VAL A 190 -1.14 2.59 3.85
C VAL A 190 0.07 3.26 4.52
N GLU A 191 -0.09 4.48 5.05
CA GLU A 191 1.01 5.18 5.71
C GLU A 191 1.41 4.53 7.04
N LEU A 192 0.45 4.06 7.84
CA LEU A 192 0.77 3.37 9.09
C LEU A 192 1.49 2.04 8.82
N LYS A 193 1.13 1.32 7.76
CA LYS A 193 1.84 0.12 7.30
C LYS A 193 3.27 0.45 6.87
N ARG A 194 3.47 1.58 6.20
CA ARG A 194 4.80 2.07 5.83
C ARG A 194 5.64 2.40 7.07
N GLU A 195 5.09 3.17 8.01
CA GLU A 195 5.75 3.47 9.30
C GLU A 195 6.13 2.19 10.05
N TYR A 196 5.22 1.21 10.09
CA TYR A 196 5.47 -0.07 10.73
C TYR A 196 6.62 -0.84 10.08
N ARG A 197 6.68 -0.90 8.74
CA ARG A 197 7.79 -1.55 8.03
C ARG A 197 9.12 -0.88 8.32
N PHE A 198 9.18 0.46 8.31
CA PHE A 198 10.39 1.18 8.69
C PHE A 198 10.77 0.90 10.14
N HIS A 199 9.82 0.88 11.08
CA HIS A 199 10.07 0.50 12.47
C HIS A 199 10.68 -0.90 12.60
N MET A 200 10.16 -1.88 11.85
CA MET A 200 10.69 -3.25 11.84
C MET A 200 12.10 -3.31 11.27
N ILE A 201 12.35 -2.62 10.15
CA ILE A 201 13.68 -2.51 9.52
C ILE A 201 14.68 -1.88 10.48
N GLU A 202 14.30 -0.77 11.13
CA GLU A 202 15.15 -0.06 12.07
C GLU A 202 15.45 -0.88 13.32
N SER A 203 14.44 -1.53 13.89
CA SER A 203 14.63 -2.41 15.06
C SER A 203 15.56 -3.58 14.75
N PHE A 204 15.43 -4.17 13.55
CA PHE A 204 16.31 -5.21 13.06
C PHE A 204 17.76 -4.71 12.93
N PHE A 205 17.97 -3.58 12.25
CA PHE A 205 19.31 -3.04 12.04
C PHE A 205 19.97 -2.66 13.37
N GLN A 206 19.25 -2.00 14.28
CA GLN A 206 19.79 -1.63 15.59
C GLN A 206 20.30 -2.84 16.37
N LEU A 207 19.52 -3.94 16.43
CA LEU A 207 19.93 -5.12 17.16
C LEU A 207 21.06 -5.88 16.44
N MET A 208 21.03 -5.93 15.11
CA MET A 208 22.09 -6.53 14.30
C MET A 208 23.42 -5.78 14.47
N GLU A 209 23.38 -4.45 14.47
CA GLU A 209 24.54 -3.56 14.65
C GLU A 209 25.18 -3.71 16.04
N GLN A 210 24.41 -4.17 17.03
CA GLN A 210 24.89 -4.55 18.37
C GLN A 210 25.53 -5.96 18.42
N GLY A 211 25.61 -6.66 17.29
CA GLY A 211 26.24 -7.97 17.18
C GLY A 211 25.31 -9.14 17.45
N ALA A 212 23.99 -8.92 17.51
CA ALA A 212 23.04 -9.99 17.74
C ALA A 212 23.11 -11.09 16.67
N THR A 213 22.92 -12.33 17.09
CA THR A 213 22.77 -13.51 16.25
C THR A 213 21.41 -13.51 15.53
N LEU A 214 21.26 -14.37 14.52
CA LEU A 214 19.97 -14.51 13.82
C LEU A 214 18.86 -15.03 14.76
N GLU A 215 19.21 -15.93 15.69
CA GLU A 215 18.26 -16.43 16.69
C GLU A 215 17.77 -15.30 17.62
N GLU A 216 18.66 -14.40 18.04
CA GLU A 216 18.29 -13.24 18.86
C GLU A 216 17.40 -12.26 18.09
N LEU A 217 17.68 -12.04 16.80
CA LEU A 217 16.82 -11.24 15.92
C LEU A 217 15.42 -11.87 15.79
N GLU A 218 15.35 -13.20 15.61
CA GLU A 218 14.09 -13.95 15.54
C GLU A 218 13.27 -13.85 16.83
N ARG A 219 13.92 -14.04 17.99
CA ARG A 219 13.29 -13.89 19.29
C ARG A 219 12.84 -12.45 19.55
N GLY A 220 13.61 -11.47 19.06
CA GLY A 220 13.35 -10.04 19.21
C GLY A 220 12.13 -9.53 18.45
N VAL A 221 11.61 -10.26 17.46
CA VAL A 221 10.44 -9.83 16.65
C VAL A 221 9.25 -9.44 17.52
N TYR A 222 8.97 -10.17 18.60
CA TYR A 222 7.89 -9.81 19.51
C TYR A 222 8.09 -8.40 20.09
N ASP A 223 9.31 -8.07 20.51
CA ASP A 223 9.65 -6.79 21.10
C ASP A 223 9.67 -5.66 20.08
N TYR A 224 10.11 -5.92 18.83
CA TYR A 224 10.03 -4.93 17.75
C TYR A 224 8.58 -4.53 17.53
N ARG A 225 7.71 -5.53 17.35
CA ARG A 225 6.29 -5.32 17.11
C ARG A 225 5.59 -4.63 18.27
N LYS A 226 5.86 -5.06 19.51
CA LYS A 226 5.32 -4.42 20.71
C LYS A 226 5.83 -2.99 20.85
N GLY A 227 7.09 -2.74 20.51
CA GLY A 227 7.70 -1.41 20.49
C GLY A 227 6.95 -0.43 19.60
N PHE A 228 6.48 -0.86 18.42
CA PHE A 228 5.71 -0.02 17.51
C PHE A 228 4.38 0.46 18.11
N LEU A 229 3.77 -0.34 18.98
CA LEU A 229 2.47 -0.06 19.59
C LEU A 229 2.58 0.94 20.75
N ARG A 230 3.75 1.08 21.37
CA ARG A 230 3.97 2.03 22.46
C ARG A 230 3.67 3.44 21.97
N GLU A 231 3.00 4.22 22.82
CA GLU A 231 2.56 5.60 22.53
C GLU A 231 1.48 5.74 21.43
N ARG A 232 1.12 4.65 20.73
CA ARG A 232 0.08 4.64 19.70
C ARG A 232 -1.26 4.07 20.17
N ILE A 233 -1.24 3.31 21.25
CA ILE A 233 -2.42 2.79 21.94
C ILE A 233 -2.28 3.01 23.45
N ALA A 234 -3.40 2.88 24.18
CA ALA A 234 -3.42 3.07 25.63
C ALA A 234 -2.40 2.16 26.33
N SER A 235 -1.60 2.74 27.22
CA SER A 235 -0.45 2.06 27.85
C SER A 235 -0.88 0.85 28.68
N ASP A 236 -1.98 0.96 29.42
CA ASP A 236 -2.58 -0.14 30.17
C ASP A 236 -3.00 -1.30 29.26
N PHE A 237 -3.57 -1.02 28.08
CA PHE A 237 -3.89 -2.05 27.09
C PHE A 237 -2.65 -2.67 26.43
N CYS A 238 -1.66 -1.83 26.11
CA CYS A 238 -0.39 -2.24 25.46
C CYS A 238 0.47 -3.12 26.36
N GLU A 239 0.55 -2.79 27.64
CA GLU A 239 1.39 -3.50 28.61
C GLU A 239 0.68 -4.66 29.31
N ASN A 240 -0.65 -4.75 29.22
CA ASN A 240 -1.39 -5.91 29.74
C ASN A 240 -0.95 -7.21 29.02
N PRO A 241 -0.45 -8.22 29.78
CA PRO A 241 0.00 -9.49 29.23
C PRO A 241 -1.16 -10.41 28.79
N GLU A 242 -2.38 -10.20 29.27
CA GLU A 242 -3.58 -10.95 28.86
C GLU A 242 -4.08 -10.53 27.46
N ASN A 243 -3.63 -9.37 26.97
CA ASN A 243 -3.89 -8.94 25.60
C ASN A 243 -2.78 -9.49 24.69
N THR A 244 -3.16 -10.28 23.70
CA THR A 244 -2.25 -10.75 22.67
C THR A 244 -1.72 -9.59 21.83
N LEU A 245 -0.57 -9.78 21.19
CA LEU A 245 0.00 -8.79 20.29
C LEU A 245 -0.95 -8.45 19.13
N LYS A 246 -1.67 -9.46 18.60
CA LYS A 246 -2.68 -9.26 17.55
C LYS A 246 -3.80 -8.33 18.00
N GLU A 247 -4.34 -8.53 19.21
CA GLU A 247 -5.39 -7.65 19.74
C GLU A 247 -4.91 -6.20 19.90
N LYS A 248 -3.63 -6.01 20.25
CA LYS A 248 -3.01 -4.67 20.31
C LYS A 248 -2.93 -4.01 18.93
N PHE A 249 -2.56 -4.76 17.88
CA PHE A 249 -2.62 -4.25 16.51
C PHE A 249 -4.04 -3.99 16.03
N HIS A 250 -5.01 -4.86 16.38
CA HIS A 250 -6.41 -4.62 16.05
C HIS A 250 -6.94 -3.34 16.70
N ARG A 251 -6.54 -3.05 17.96
CA ARG A 251 -6.85 -1.79 18.64
C ARG A 251 -6.27 -0.60 17.88
N LEU A 252 -4.97 -0.63 17.57
CA LEU A 252 -4.32 0.42 16.79
C LEU A 252 -5.02 0.64 15.44
N ALA A 253 -5.31 -0.43 14.71
CA ALA A 253 -5.97 -0.35 13.42
C ALA A 253 -7.40 0.22 13.55
N ALA A 254 -8.17 -0.19 14.56
CA ALA A 254 -9.49 0.37 14.81
C ALA A 254 -9.45 1.85 15.22
N ASP A 255 -8.39 2.29 15.90
CA ASP A 255 -8.19 3.69 16.26
C ASP A 255 -7.78 4.55 15.05
N ALA A 256 -7.06 3.96 14.09
CA ALA A 256 -6.57 4.65 12.90
C ALA A 256 -7.55 4.63 11.70
N VAL A 257 -8.44 3.65 11.60
CA VAL A 257 -9.43 3.56 10.50
C VAL A 257 -10.45 4.69 10.61
N LEU A 258 -10.60 5.45 9.53
CA LEU A 258 -11.54 6.56 9.43
C LEU A 258 -12.89 6.09 8.86
N PRO A 259 -14.00 6.82 9.12
CA PRO A 259 -15.31 6.46 8.57
C PRO A 259 -15.32 6.34 7.03
N GLU A 260 -14.58 7.18 6.33
CA GLU A 260 -14.43 7.16 4.87
C GLU A 260 -13.70 5.91 4.34
N ASP A 261 -12.88 5.25 5.16
CA ASP A 261 -12.18 4.01 4.81
C ASP A 261 -13.11 2.79 4.82
N VAL A 262 -14.33 2.94 5.36
CA VAL A 262 -15.32 1.88 5.48
C VAL A 262 -16.58 2.25 4.69
N PRO A 263 -16.65 1.89 3.40
CA PRO A 263 -17.84 2.12 2.60
C PRO A 263 -19.06 1.44 3.20
N MET A 264 -20.18 2.17 3.21
CA MET A 264 -21.41 1.76 3.87
C MET A 264 -22.53 1.50 2.86
N LEU A 265 -23.24 0.39 3.04
CA LEU A 265 -24.50 0.09 2.35
C LEU A 265 -25.65 0.01 3.36
N ARG A 266 -26.88 0.07 2.85
CA ARG A 266 -28.08 -0.32 3.58
C ARG A 266 -28.59 -1.65 3.06
N ILE A 267 -28.52 -2.68 3.91
CA ILE A 267 -29.17 -3.96 3.66
C ILE A 267 -30.37 -4.01 4.59
N ASP A 268 -31.56 -3.98 4.01
CA ASP A 268 -32.81 -3.73 4.74
C ASP A 268 -32.72 -2.43 5.55
N SER A 269 -33.00 -2.47 6.86
CA SER A 269 -32.87 -1.31 7.75
C SER A 269 -31.47 -1.13 8.33
N TYR A 270 -30.54 -2.05 8.08
CA TYR A 270 -29.25 -2.12 8.78
C TYR A 270 -28.14 -1.37 8.04
N ARG A 271 -27.34 -0.61 8.80
CA ARG A 271 -26.10 0.02 8.33
C ARG A 271 -25.04 -1.07 8.21
N THR A 272 -24.56 -1.30 7.00
CA THR A 272 -23.66 -2.41 6.68
C THR A 272 -22.32 -1.90 6.17
N GLY A 273 -21.24 -2.11 6.92
CA GLY A 273 -19.87 -1.77 6.49
C GLY A 273 -19.26 -2.85 5.60
N ILE A 274 -18.59 -2.43 4.52
CA ILE A 274 -18.02 -3.32 3.50
C ILE A 274 -16.49 -3.30 3.56
N PHE A 275 -15.89 -4.47 3.72
CA PHE A 275 -14.46 -4.67 3.93
C PHE A 275 -13.89 -5.56 2.82
N PHE A 276 -13.39 -4.93 1.75
CA PHE A 276 -12.89 -5.64 0.57
C PHE A 276 -11.44 -6.11 0.75
N ASN A 277 -11.19 -7.42 0.62
CA ASN A 277 -9.86 -8.05 0.72
C ASN A 277 -9.08 -7.83 2.04
N TRP A 278 -9.74 -7.45 3.13
CA TRP A 278 -9.09 -7.40 4.44
C TRP A 278 -8.62 -8.79 4.87
N PRO A 279 -7.45 -8.99 5.51
CA PRO A 279 -7.13 -10.28 6.14
C PRO A 279 -8.21 -10.67 7.15
N HIS A 280 -8.57 -11.96 7.21
CA HIS A 280 -9.73 -12.39 7.99
C HIS A 280 -9.55 -12.14 9.50
N ASP A 281 -8.34 -12.31 10.03
CA ASP A 281 -8.03 -12.03 11.43
C ASP A 281 -8.07 -10.54 11.74
N VAL A 282 -7.45 -9.70 10.89
CA VAL A 282 -7.51 -8.23 11.00
C VAL A 282 -8.96 -7.72 10.93
N PHE A 283 -9.73 -8.18 9.95
CA PHE A 283 -11.17 -7.86 9.83
C PHE A 283 -11.89 -8.18 11.13
N ARG A 284 -11.79 -9.43 11.63
CA ARG A 284 -12.51 -9.86 12.83
C ARG A 284 -12.17 -8.98 14.04
N GLY A 285 -10.89 -8.69 14.26
CA GLY A 285 -10.47 -7.90 15.41
C GLY A 285 -10.88 -6.44 15.33
N VAL A 286 -10.72 -5.81 14.16
CA VAL A 286 -11.06 -4.40 13.95
C VAL A 286 -12.57 -4.19 14.03
N VAL A 287 -13.37 -5.04 13.38
CA VAL A 287 -14.84 -4.83 13.37
C VAL A 287 -15.48 -4.99 14.72
N MET A 288 -14.96 -5.86 15.60
CA MET A 288 -15.46 -5.93 16.99
C MET A 288 -15.35 -4.57 17.68
N VAL A 289 -14.23 -3.84 17.49
CA VAL A 289 -14.09 -2.49 18.06
C VAL A 289 -15.04 -1.49 17.37
N LEU A 290 -15.08 -1.47 16.04
CA LEU A 290 -15.89 -0.48 15.30
C LEU A 290 -17.41 -0.70 15.51
N MET A 291 -17.85 -1.95 15.62
CA MET A 291 -19.25 -2.33 15.77
C MET A 291 -19.71 -2.34 17.23
N GLU A 292 -19.04 -3.09 18.11
CA GLU A 292 -19.53 -3.34 19.46
C GLU A 292 -19.23 -2.16 20.38
N GLN A 293 -18.04 -1.56 20.26
CA GLN A 293 -17.61 -0.50 21.18
C GLN A 293 -17.99 0.89 20.68
N ARG A 294 -18.04 1.11 19.36
CA ARG A 294 -18.28 2.43 18.76
C ARG A 294 -19.65 2.58 18.08
N GLY A 295 -20.38 1.49 17.83
CA GLY A 295 -21.73 1.53 17.24
C GLY A 295 -21.78 2.09 15.81
N GLN A 296 -20.68 2.04 15.06
CA GLN A 296 -20.56 2.68 13.74
C GLN A 296 -21.41 1.98 12.66
N MET A 297 -21.62 0.68 12.80
CA MET A 297 -22.42 -0.14 11.89
C MET A 297 -23.14 -1.26 12.64
N ASP A 298 -24.19 -1.79 12.04
CA ASP A 298 -25.00 -2.87 12.60
C ASP A 298 -24.53 -4.24 12.08
N ILE A 299 -23.99 -4.26 10.85
CA ILE A 299 -23.43 -5.42 10.17
C ILE A 299 -22.07 -5.06 9.57
N ALA A 300 -21.09 -5.96 9.63
CA ALA A 300 -19.87 -5.88 8.84
C ALA A 300 -19.78 -7.06 7.87
N ILE A 301 -19.45 -6.78 6.62
CA ILE A 301 -19.27 -7.78 5.57
C ILE A 301 -17.86 -7.67 5.01
N ARG A 302 -17.05 -8.70 5.28
CA ARG A 302 -15.81 -8.94 4.55
C ARG A 302 -16.14 -9.64 3.24
N VAL A 303 -15.56 -9.19 2.15
CA VAL A 303 -15.68 -9.83 0.83
C VAL A 303 -14.33 -9.91 0.14
N GLY A 304 -13.98 -11.09 -0.36
CA GLY A 304 -12.76 -11.30 -1.15
C GLY A 304 -12.98 -11.05 -2.64
N GLY A 305 -11.90 -10.84 -3.39
CA GLY A 305 -11.94 -10.73 -4.86
C GLY A 305 -12.60 -11.94 -5.55
N ASN A 306 -12.58 -13.11 -4.90
CA ASN A 306 -13.24 -14.34 -5.33
C ASN A 306 -14.72 -14.45 -4.94
N GLY A 307 -15.34 -13.38 -4.44
CA GLY A 307 -16.75 -13.33 -4.05
C GLY A 307 -17.08 -14.02 -2.73
N ARG A 308 -16.13 -14.66 -2.03
CA ARG A 308 -16.39 -15.26 -0.70
C ARG A 308 -16.58 -14.19 0.35
N MET A 309 -17.57 -14.39 1.22
CA MET A 309 -18.00 -13.41 2.21
C MET A 309 -17.87 -13.94 3.64
N SER A 310 -17.64 -13.02 4.60
CA SER A 310 -17.77 -13.28 6.03
C SER A 310 -18.52 -12.13 6.67
N LEU A 311 -19.62 -12.44 7.36
CA LEU A 311 -20.52 -11.46 7.96
C LEU A 311 -20.41 -11.50 9.49
N ARG A 312 -20.49 -10.33 10.12
CA ARG A 312 -20.56 -10.14 11.58
C ARG A 312 -21.66 -9.16 11.93
N ALA A 313 -22.27 -9.35 13.10
CA ALA A 313 -23.34 -8.51 13.63
C ALA A 313 -23.31 -8.44 15.16
N ASN A 314 -23.88 -7.36 15.70
CA ASN A 314 -24.20 -7.24 17.13
C ASN A 314 -25.46 -8.07 17.47
N GLU A 315 -25.74 -8.28 18.76
CA GLU A 315 -26.75 -9.23 19.29
C GLU A 315 -28.19 -9.07 18.76
N ASN A 316 -28.53 -7.95 18.14
CA ASN A 316 -29.89 -7.65 17.63
C ASN A 316 -30.07 -7.87 16.11
N VAL A 317 -29.05 -8.41 15.43
CA VAL A 317 -29.10 -8.65 13.99
C VAL A 317 -28.67 -10.08 13.70
N ASP A 318 -29.51 -10.83 12.97
CA ASP A 318 -29.20 -12.20 12.55
C ASP A 318 -28.59 -12.22 11.14
N VAL A 319 -27.26 -12.22 11.06
CA VAL A 319 -26.55 -12.32 9.77
C VAL A 319 -26.61 -13.72 9.14
N GLY A 320 -26.98 -14.75 9.91
CA GLY A 320 -27.25 -16.08 9.37
C GLY A 320 -28.44 -16.05 8.41
N ILE A 321 -29.52 -15.40 8.83
CA ILE A 321 -30.73 -15.20 8.00
C ILE A 321 -30.41 -14.30 6.80
N ILE A 322 -29.76 -13.15 7.02
CA ILE A 322 -29.40 -12.21 5.93
C ILE A 322 -28.53 -12.90 4.88
N SER A 323 -27.54 -13.70 5.31
CA SER A 323 -26.69 -14.44 4.39
C SER A 323 -27.44 -15.51 3.60
N GLY A 324 -28.36 -16.24 4.25
CA GLY A 324 -29.22 -17.21 3.56
C GLY A 324 -30.16 -16.57 2.54
N MET A 325 -30.68 -15.37 2.83
CA MET A 325 -31.58 -14.64 1.93
C MET A 325 -30.85 -14.10 0.69
N TYR A 326 -29.69 -13.48 0.88
CA TYR A 326 -29.06 -12.66 -0.17
C TYR A 326 -27.78 -13.25 -0.77
N PHE A 327 -27.05 -14.09 -0.04
CA PHE A 327 -25.65 -14.44 -0.37
C PHE A 327 -25.38 -15.94 -0.42
N GLU A 328 -26.38 -16.76 -0.73
CA GLU A 328 -26.24 -18.22 -0.89
C GLU A 328 -25.46 -18.87 0.28
N GLY A 329 -25.69 -18.36 1.50
CA GLY A 329 -24.89 -18.65 2.68
C GLY A 329 -25.72 -19.01 3.91
N GLY A 330 -25.10 -18.88 5.09
CA GLY A 330 -25.72 -19.19 6.37
C GLY A 330 -24.71 -19.16 7.52
N GLY A 331 -25.21 -19.33 8.75
CA GLY A 331 -24.38 -19.35 9.96
C GLY A 331 -25.18 -19.10 11.24
N HIS A 332 -24.48 -18.59 12.25
CA HIS A 332 -25.06 -18.17 13.53
C HIS A 332 -25.52 -16.70 13.45
N PRO A 333 -26.41 -16.25 14.38
CA PRO A 333 -26.92 -14.89 14.37
C PRO A 333 -25.84 -13.81 14.30
N GLY A 334 -24.73 -13.92 15.04
CA GLY A 334 -23.63 -12.96 15.01
C GLY A 334 -22.53 -13.25 13.99
N ALA A 335 -22.55 -14.38 13.29
CA ALA A 335 -21.47 -14.80 12.39
C ALA A 335 -21.94 -15.76 11.30
N ALA A 336 -21.83 -15.32 10.04
CA ALA A 336 -22.21 -16.10 8.88
C ALA A 336 -21.15 -16.06 7.77
N GLY A 337 -21.20 -17.05 6.88
CA GLY A 337 -20.49 -17.05 5.60
C GLY A 337 -21.46 -16.92 4.44
N GLY A 338 -20.95 -16.53 3.27
CA GLY A 338 -21.73 -16.43 2.05
C GLY A 338 -20.84 -16.34 0.82
N VAL A 339 -21.46 -16.26 -0.34
CA VAL A 339 -20.78 -16.13 -1.63
C VAL A 339 -21.59 -15.24 -2.57
N LEU A 340 -20.91 -14.33 -3.26
CA LEU A 340 -21.46 -13.59 -4.39
C LEU A 340 -21.35 -14.43 -5.66
N ARG A 341 -22.34 -14.28 -6.55
CA ARG A 341 -22.29 -14.89 -7.89
C ARG A 341 -21.13 -14.34 -8.71
N ASP A 342 -20.86 -13.04 -8.59
CA ASP A 342 -19.64 -12.45 -9.14
C ASP A 342 -18.44 -12.80 -8.25
N ASN A 343 -17.45 -13.45 -8.86
CA ASN A 343 -16.26 -13.97 -8.21
C ASN A 343 -14.96 -13.40 -8.80
N ARG A 344 -15.03 -12.28 -9.52
CA ARG A 344 -13.87 -11.58 -10.10
C ARG A 344 -13.89 -10.09 -9.77
N LEU A 345 -14.12 -9.79 -8.51
CA LEU A 345 -14.17 -8.42 -7.98
C LEU A 345 -12.76 -7.85 -7.89
N LYS A 346 -12.53 -6.66 -8.44
CA LYS A 346 -11.21 -6.03 -8.47
C LYS A 346 -11.02 -4.97 -7.38
N ASP A 347 -12.10 -4.35 -6.95
CA ASP A 347 -12.09 -3.20 -6.06
C ASP A 347 -13.36 -3.16 -5.18
N VAL A 348 -13.36 -2.26 -4.19
CA VAL A 348 -14.48 -2.11 -3.25
C VAL A 348 -15.76 -1.64 -3.94
N ASP A 349 -15.68 -0.84 -4.99
CA ASP A 349 -16.85 -0.34 -5.72
C ASP A 349 -17.56 -1.46 -6.48
N GLN A 350 -16.80 -2.35 -7.12
CA GLN A 350 -17.32 -3.57 -7.73
C GLN A 350 -17.97 -4.46 -6.68
N ALA A 351 -17.33 -4.62 -5.52
CA ALA A 351 -17.89 -5.39 -4.42
C ALA A 351 -19.23 -4.78 -3.93
N MET A 352 -19.29 -3.46 -3.72
CA MET A 352 -20.52 -2.77 -3.33
C MET A 352 -21.64 -2.92 -4.37
N ARG A 353 -21.31 -2.80 -5.66
CA ARG A 353 -22.28 -3.02 -6.75
C ARG A 353 -22.80 -4.45 -6.76
N ALA A 354 -21.91 -5.44 -6.64
CA ALA A 354 -22.29 -6.85 -6.63
C ALA A 354 -23.17 -7.21 -5.42
N ILE A 355 -22.86 -6.69 -4.23
CA ILE A 355 -23.68 -6.86 -3.03
C ILE A 355 -25.06 -6.21 -3.23
N SER A 356 -25.10 -4.97 -3.73
CA SER A 356 -26.35 -4.24 -3.96
C SER A 356 -27.25 -4.95 -4.98
N GLN A 357 -26.65 -5.49 -6.05
CA GLN A 357 -27.34 -6.28 -7.06
C GLN A 357 -27.92 -7.57 -6.47
N ALA A 358 -27.14 -8.33 -5.72
CA ALA A 358 -27.60 -9.57 -5.08
C ALA A 358 -28.81 -9.33 -4.15
N VAL A 359 -28.75 -8.26 -3.36
CA VAL A 359 -29.88 -7.85 -2.49
C VAL A 359 -31.10 -7.45 -3.31
N THR A 360 -30.93 -6.65 -4.38
CA THR A 360 -32.03 -6.15 -5.21
C THR A 360 -32.73 -7.28 -5.99
N GLU A 361 -31.97 -8.18 -6.61
CA GLU A 361 -32.51 -9.32 -7.35
C GLU A 361 -33.36 -10.22 -6.45
N LYS A 362 -32.84 -10.55 -5.25
CA LYS A 362 -33.54 -11.40 -4.30
C LYS A 362 -34.76 -10.72 -3.70
N LYS A 363 -34.71 -9.41 -3.41
CA LYS A 363 -35.91 -8.65 -2.99
C LYS A 363 -36.99 -8.65 -4.07
N GLY A 364 -36.62 -8.45 -5.33
CA GLY A 364 -37.55 -8.54 -6.46
C GLY A 364 -38.21 -9.92 -6.57
N LEU A 365 -37.44 -10.99 -6.36
CA LEU A 365 -37.94 -12.37 -6.35
C LEU A 365 -38.87 -12.67 -5.16
N VAL A 366 -38.53 -12.19 -3.96
CA VAL A 366 -39.38 -12.35 -2.77
C VAL A 366 -40.70 -11.60 -2.94
N GLN A 367 -40.68 -10.40 -3.49
CA GLN A 367 -41.88 -9.61 -3.74
C GLN A 367 -42.74 -10.22 -4.86
N ALA A 368 -42.12 -10.79 -5.91
CA ALA A 368 -42.83 -11.49 -6.97
C ALA A 368 -43.52 -12.79 -6.48
N CYS A 369 -42.88 -13.57 -5.61
CA CYS A 369 -43.50 -14.75 -4.98
C CYS A 369 -44.68 -14.39 -4.06
N GLN A 370 -44.69 -13.19 -3.47
CA GLN A 370 -45.80 -12.71 -2.63
C GLN A 370 -46.98 -12.16 -3.44
N MET A 371 -46.84 -11.94 -4.76
CA MET A 371 -47.89 -11.41 -5.63
C MET A 371 -48.66 -12.46 -6.46
N GLN A 372 -48.43 -13.76 -6.26
CA GLN A 372 -49.31 -14.79 -6.83
C GLN A 372 -50.46 -15.09 -5.84
N PRO A 373 -51.72 -14.69 -6.12
CA PRO A 373 -52.84 -15.19 -5.35
C PRO A 373 -53.01 -16.70 -5.60
N PRO A 374 -53.51 -17.47 -4.62
CA PRO A 374 -53.77 -18.89 -4.84
C PRO A 374 -54.80 -19.08 -5.96
N GLU A 375 -54.53 -20.00 -6.88
CA GLU A 375 -55.53 -20.41 -7.87
C GLU A 375 -56.78 -20.92 -7.17
N PRO A 376 -57.99 -20.51 -7.61
CA PRO A 376 -59.22 -20.99 -7.02
C PRO A 376 -59.33 -22.49 -7.30
N VAL A 377 -59.36 -23.28 -6.22
CA VAL A 377 -59.68 -24.70 -6.27
C VAL A 377 -61.12 -24.83 -6.79
N GLU A 378 -61.28 -25.31 -8.01
CA GLU A 378 -62.58 -25.76 -8.53
C GLU A 378 -63.08 -26.91 -7.63
N LYS A 379 -64.21 -26.67 -6.97
CA LYS A 379 -64.95 -27.70 -6.26
C LYS A 379 -65.58 -28.64 -7.29
N ALA A 380 -65.26 -29.93 -7.19
CA ALA A 380 -66.09 -31.03 -7.68
C ALA A 380 -66.78 -31.70 -6.49
#